data_AF-A0A2E3J4X4-F1
#
_entry.id   AF-A0A2E3J4X4-F1
#
_cell.length_a   1.000
_cell.length_b   1.000
_cell.length_c   1.000
_cell.angle_alpha   90.00
_cell.angle_beta   90.00
_cell.angle_gamma   90.00
#
_symmetry.space_group_name_H-M   'P 1'
#
loop_
_entity.id
_entity.type
_entity.pdbx_description
1 polymer ?
#
loop_
_entity_poly.entity_id
_entity_poly.type
_entity_poly.pdbx_seq_one_letter_code
_entity_poly.pdbx_strand_id
1 'polypeptide(L)'
;MLSRFFIKKGGKLRLNPQNRALLKMAELNVSSANITLLRTADGEDTEKDLGKALLYKRNGRLMIQAKGLFITTPDATKAENQDHFQGEGEILRLWFLYERVPRVLECKVEERVRFTLDMLDNVDPKVGVGFRISPLADIVKHDKRSTLRFSHLPGRGALPVYPQVLFDACVWRTNLTFPTEGAITPQIDDLRLIPPENSHLPSGTELQLETLVKNFKEAMRGNPTEDRNVHVSKPFLEEKHNRSVLLELGYSEVLGLGSEEIGRNLYIKKPLSSRIKDRRDSHYLSVGDTLVLHYGARSQLDGRYSYYELVTEISKGGLENITILPQMAVRGEQGLQVGVVDFSVNGIRFDSTPNFLEYTLGENYPGLPLDERLDLLQNMVLLFNFYPRLRFNRDTDPYRPGLPKRISLLGRIVRSEIEWEDEEEQRGGLLKTFGVKFMYDPVEYSSNRYHYDRWEMIRPFKENRYFKEVHKSLNGLIAYLESQTKELEGTGR
;
A
#
# COMPACT_ATOMS: atom_id res chain seq x y z
N MET A 1 28.81 -11.54 61.66
CA MET A 1 29.47 -12.16 60.48
C MET A 1 28.59 -13.31 60.00
N LEU A 2 27.93 -13.15 58.85
CA LEU A 2 27.18 -14.21 58.18
C LEU A 2 27.51 -14.12 56.69
N SER A 3 28.43 -14.96 56.24
CA SER A 3 28.82 -15.14 54.84
C SER A 3 27.75 -15.97 54.12
N ARG A 4 27.09 -15.36 53.14
CA ARG A 4 26.19 -16.04 52.21
C ARG A 4 27.01 -16.81 51.17
N PHE A 5 26.83 -18.13 51.15
CA PHE A 5 27.23 -19.02 50.07
C PHE A 5 26.49 -18.64 48.78
N PHE A 6 27.25 -18.24 47.75
CA PHE A 6 26.75 -18.16 46.38
C PHE A 6 27.02 -19.49 45.66
N ILE A 7 25.95 -20.20 45.32
CA ILE A 7 25.98 -21.34 44.39
C ILE A 7 26.18 -20.78 42.98
N LYS A 8 27.34 -21.06 42.37
CA LYS A 8 27.60 -20.78 40.94
C LYS A 8 26.63 -21.60 40.09
N LYS A 9 25.67 -20.94 39.45
CA LYS A 9 24.93 -21.50 38.31
C LYS A 9 25.91 -21.77 37.17
N GLY A 10 26.00 -23.02 36.74
CA GLY A 10 26.82 -23.46 35.61
C GLY A 10 26.51 -22.64 34.35
N GLY A 11 27.57 -22.22 33.64
CA GLY A 11 27.48 -21.45 32.42
C GLY A 11 26.82 -22.25 31.30
N LYS A 12 25.78 -21.68 30.66
CA LYS A 12 25.26 -22.18 29.39
C LYS A 12 26.37 -22.11 28.35
N LEU A 13 26.74 -23.25 27.75
CA LEU A 13 27.59 -23.33 26.57
C LEU A 13 27.06 -22.35 25.49
N ARG A 14 27.89 -21.39 25.07
CA ARG A 14 27.54 -20.45 23.99
C ARG A 14 27.50 -21.23 22.67
N LEU A 15 26.30 -21.60 22.23
CA LEU A 15 26.07 -22.22 20.93
C LEU A 15 26.51 -21.26 19.80
N ASN A 16 27.21 -21.79 18.80
CA ASN A 16 27.53 -21.07 17.56
C ASN A 16 26.23 -20.51 16.92
N PRO A 17 26.22 -19.25 16.41
CA PRO A 17 25.12 -18.65 15.63
C PRO A 17 24.33 -19.61 14.74
N GLN A 18 25.01 -20.49 13.98
CA GLN A 18 24.35 -21.42 13.06
C GLN A 18 23.45 -22.44 13.79
N ASN A 19 23.97 -23.04 14.87
CA ASN A 19 23.21 -23.99 15.68
C ASN A 19 22.04 -23.30 16.40
N ARG A 20 22.21 -22.03 16.80
CA ARG A 20 21.11 -21.24 17.38
C ARG A 20 20.02 -20.96 16.35
N ALA A 21 20.39 -20.65 15.11
CA ALA A 21 19.43 -20.45 14.02
C ALA A 21 18.63 -21.71 13.73
N LEU A 22 19.28 -22.88 13.64
CA LEU A 22 18.60 -24.17 13.42
C LEU A 22 17.62 -24.52 14.54
N LEU A 23 18.03 -24.36 15.81
CA LEU A 23 17.16 -24.60 16.95
C LEU A 23 15.95 -23.66 16.94
N LYS A 24 16.17 -22.37 16.68
CA LYS A 24 15.07 -21.43 16.54
C LYS A 24 14.16 -21.77 15.36
N MET A 25 14.70 -22.13 14.20
CA MET A 25 13.88 -22.55 13.06
C MET A 25 13.00 -23.76 13.40
N ALA A 26 13.54 -24.73 14.15
CA ALA A 26 12.77 -25.87 14.67
C ALA A 26 11.63 -25.43 15.61
N GLU A 27 11.90 -24.48 16.52
CA GLU A 27 10.90 -23.92 17.43
C GLU A 27 9.80 -23.15 16.67
N LEU A 28 10.18 -22.34 15.69
CA LEU A 28 9.25 -21.53 14.88
C LEU A 28 8.41 -22.39 13.91
N ASN A 29 8.92 -23.57 13.54
CA ASN A 29 8.30 -24.57 12.66
C ASN A 29 7.68 -23.98 11.38
N VAL A 30 8.40 -23.07 10.73
CA VAL A 30 7.98 -22.32 9.54
C VAL A 30 7.74 -23.27 8.35
N SER A 31 6.63 -23.12 7.63
CA SER A 31 6.30 -23.95 6.46
C SER A 31 6.87 -23.43 5.14
N SER A 32 7.06 -22.12 5.01
CA SER A 32 7.52 -21.50 3.76
C SER A 32 8.28 -20.21 4.00
N ALA A 33 9.17 -19.85 3.08
CA ALA A 33 9.89 -18.59 3.07
C ALA A 33 9.96 -18.03 1.64
N ASN A 34 10.00 -16.70 1.52
CA ASN A 34 10.39 -16.03 0.28
C ASN A 34 11.91 -16.03 0.20
N ILE A 35 12.44 -16.28 -1.00
CA ILE A 35 13.86 -16.50 -1.25
C ILE A 35 14.40 -15.40 -2.14
N THR A 36 15.44 -14.72 -1.67
CA THR A 36 16.22 -13.78 -2.48
C THR A 36 17.64 -14.31 -2.62
N LEU A 37 18.16 -14.41 -3.84
CA LEU A 37 19.56 -14.69 -4.11
C LEU A 37 20.38 -13.42 -3.83
N LEU A 38 21.34 -13.53 -2.92
CA LEU A 38 22.25 -12.44 -2.54
C LEU A 38 23.62 -12.54 -3.22
N ARG A 39 24.06 -13.76 -3.53
CA ARG A 39 25.35 -14.02 -4.15
C ARG A 39 25.31 -15.28 -4.98
N THR A 40 25.81 -15.22 -6.21
CA THR A 40 25.92 -16.37 -7.12
C THR A 40 27.03 -17.34 -6.69
N ALA A 41 27.08 -18.52 -7.28
CA ALA A 41 28.13 -19.50 -7.02
C ALA A 41 29.54 -18.97 -7.35
N ASP A 42 29.65 -18.10 -8.36
CA ASP A 42 30.89 -17.47 -8.80
C ASP A 42 31.34 -16.31 -7.90
N GLY A 43 30.54 -15.99 -6.88
CA GLY A 43 30.86 -14.97 -5.88
C GLY A 43 30.40 -13.56 -6.24
N GLU A 44 29.64 -13.38 -7.32
CA GLU A 44 29.05 -12.09 -7.70
C GLU A 44 27.87 -11.74 -6.79
N ASP A 45 27.91 -10.53 -6.21
CA ASP A 45 26.79 -10.01 -5.43
C ASP A 45 25.61 -9.66 -6.34
N THR A 46 24.42 -10.09 -5.94
CA THR A 46 23.17 -9.91 -6.69
C THR A 46 22.01 -9.73 -5.72
N GLU A 47 20.86 -9.25 -6.18
CA GLU A 47 19.64 -9.20 -5.37
C GLU A 47 18.44 -9.62 -6.21
N LYS A 48 18.32 -10.93 -6.44
CA LYS A 48 17.31 -11.52 -7.32
C LYS A 48 16.26 -12.28 -6.53
N ASP A 49 14.99 -11.90 -6.68
CA ASP A 49 13.88 -12.63 -6.07
C ASP A 49 13.65 -13.96 -6.80
N LEU A 50 13.81 -15.07 -6.08
CA LEU A 50 13.57 -16.42 -6.58
C LEU A 50 12.13 -16.89 -6.26
N GLY A 51 11.33 -16.06 -5.60
CA GLY A 51 9.96 -16.35 -5.22
C GLY A 51 9.86 -17.17 -3.93
N LYS A 52 8.74 -17.88 -3.77
CA LYS A 52 8.46 -18.65 -2.56
C LYS A 52 9.09 -20.03 -2.66
N ALA A 53 9.63 -20.53 -1.55
CA ALA A 53 10.00 -21.92 -1.37
C ALA A 53 9.34 -22.51 -0.11
N LEU A 54 9.01 -23.79 -0.17
CA LEU A 54 8.48 -24.54 0.97
C LEU A 54 9.64 -25.17 1.74
N LEU A 55 9.56 -25.17 3.07
CA LEU A 55 10.53 -25.88 3.91
C LEU A 55 10.02 -27.29 4.15
N TYR A 56 10.88 -28.29 3.92
CA TYR A 56 10.52 -29.67 4.16
C TYR A 56 10.31 -29.96 5.65
N LYS A 57 9.26 -30.71 5.94
CA LYS A 57 8.87 -31.19 7.26
C LYS A 57 8.81 -32.70 7.22
N ARG A 58 9.35 -33.35 8.25
CA ARG A 58 9.20 -34.78 8.49
C ARG A 58 8.31 -34.98 9.70
N ASN A 59 7.21 -35.71 9.56
CA ASN A 59 6.21 -35.91 10.62
C ASN A 59 5.70 -34.58 11.21
N GLY A 60 5.44 -33.58 10.36
CA GLY A 60 4.92 -32.25 10.76
C GLY A 60 5.92 -31.32 11.45
N ARG A 61 7.19 -31.74 11.59
CA ARG A 61 8.28 -30.92 12.15
C ARG A 61 9.30 -30.59 11.09
N LEU A 62 9.87 -29.40 11.17
CA LEU A 62 10.92 -28.95 10.27
C LEU A 62 12.05 -29.99 10.15
N MET A 63 12.36 -30.38 8.92
CA MET A 63 13.40 -31.35 8.64
C MET A 63 14.77 -30.68 8.78
N ILE A 64 15.52 -31.09 9.80
CA ILE A 64 16.90 -30.65 10.05
C ILE A 64 17.79 -31.87 10.06
N GLN A 65 18.75 -31.93 9.14
CA GLN A 65 19.75 -33.00 9.06
C GLN A 65 21.09 -32.41 8.63
N ALA A 66 22.20 -32.99 9.10
CA ALA A 66 23.55 -32.53 8.77
C ALA A 66 23.76 -31.01 8.96
N LYS A 67 23.16 -30.43 10.02
CA LYS A 67 23.16 -28.98 10.31
C LYS A 67 22.58 -28.10 9.18
N GLY A 68 21.71 -28.66 8.34
CA GLY A 68 21.02 -27.95 7.28
C GLY A 68 19.50 -28.06 7.38
N LEU A 69 18.83 -27.10 6.77
CA LEU A 69 17.42 -27.10 6.44
C LEU A 69 17.24 -27.57 5.00
N PHE A 70 16.03 -27.97 4.64
CA PHE A 70 15.72 -28.39 3.28
C PHE A 70 14.59 -27.53 2.73
N ILE A 71 14.75 -27.04 1.51
CA ILE A 71 13.74 -26.25 0.81
C ILE A 71 13.44 -26.82 -0.58
N THR A 72 12.23 -26.60 -1.07
CA THR A 72 11.89 -26.86 -2.47
C THR A 72 12.62 -25.89 -3.41
N THR A 73 12.61 -26.21 -4.70
CA THR A 73 12.92 -25.24 -5.74
C THR A 73 12.00 -24.02 -5.60
N PRO A 74 12.55 -22.79 -5.57
CA PRO A 74 11.74 -21.56 -5.49
C PRO A 74 10.85 -21.34 -6.72
N ASP A 75 9.63 -20.85 -6.54
CA ASP A 75 8.59 -20.80 -7.59
C ASP A 75 8.96 -19.96 -8.84
N ALA A 76 9.83 -18.94 -8.70
CA ALA A 76 10.21 -18.08 -9.81
C ALA A 76 11.35 -18.66 -10.68
N THR A 77 11.89 -19.83 -10.34
CA THR A 77 12.91 -20.52 -11.13
C THR A 77 12.26 -21.38 -12.23
N LYS A 78 11.81 -20.73 -13.33
CA LYS A 78 11.26 -21.43 -14.52
C LYS A 78 12.37 -21.98 -15.43
N ALA A 79 12.05 -23.07 -16.14
CA ALA A 79 12.94 -23.88 -16.98
C ALA A 79 13.66 -23.15 -18.13
N GLU A 80 13.23 -21.94 -18.49
CA GLU A 80 13.80 -21.14 -19.60
C GLU A 80 14.95 -20.22 -19.16
N ASN A 81 15.14 -20.01 -17.84
CA ASN A 81 16.19 -19.15 -17.26
C ASN A 81 17.12 -19.97 -16.34
N GLN A 82 17.72 -21.05 -16.87
CA GLN A 82 18.61 -21.94 -16.10
C GLN A 82 19.92 -21.28 -15.63
N ASP A 83 20.21 -20.05 -16.06
CA ASP A 83 21.52 -19.42 -15.87
C ASP A 83 21.74 -18.77 -14.49
N HIS A 84 20.78 -18.81 -13.55
CA HIS A 84 20.85 -17.94 -12.35
C HIS A 84 20.66 -18.61 -10.99
N PHE A 85 20.30 -19.89 -10.92
CA PHE A 85 20.24 -20.60 -9.65
C PHE A 85 20.86 -21.99 -9.87
N GLN A 86 22.19 -22.03 -9.75
CA GLN A 86 22.97 -23.24 -10.00
C GLN A 86 22.96 -24.20 -8.79
N GLY A 87 22.50 -23.72 -7.64
CA GLY A 87 22.32 -24.51 -6.43
C GLY A 87 23.52 -24.35 -5.51
N GLU A 88 24.58 -25.12 -5.69
CA GLU A 88 25.66 -25.19 -4.69
C GLU A 88 26.51 -23.90 -4.62
N GLY A 89 26.80 -23.44 -3.40
CA GLY A 89 27.69 -22.28 -3.17
C GLY A 89 26.97 -20.94 -3.06
N GLU A 90 25.75 -20.83 -3.56
CA GLU A 90 24.95 -19.60 -3.58
C GLU A 90 24.50 -19.17 -2.18
N ILE A 91 24.38 -17.86 -1.96
CA ILE A 91 23.88 -17.28 -0.71
C ILE A 91 22.44 -16.81 -0.90
N LEU A 92 21.55 -17.35 -0.08
CA LEU A 92 20.12 -17.06 -0.08
C LEU A 92 19.72 -16.29 1.18
N ARG A 93 18.83 -15.33 1.01
CA ARG A 93 18.07 -14.69 2.07
C ARG A 93 16.69 -15.33 2.15
N LEU A 94 16.41 -16.00 3.26
CA LEU A 94 15.09 -16.50 3.60
C LEU A 94 14.35 -15.44 4.37
N TRP A 95 13.22 -14.99 3.85
CA TRP A 95 12.30 -14.10 4.53
C TRP A 95 11.00 -14.85 4.86
N PHE A 96 10.58 -14.80 6.12
CA PHE A 96 9.36 -15.47 6.57
C PHE A 96 8.71 -14.72 7.73
N LEU A 97 7.42 -14.98 7.93
CA LEU A 97 6.67 -14.47 9.07
C LEU A 97 6.57 -15.54 10.15
N TYR A 98 6.75 -15.12 11.40
CA TYR A 98 6.33 -15.89 12.55
C TYR A 98 5.62 -14.97 13.53
N GLU A 99 4.40 -15.32 13.96
CA GLU A 99 3.54 -14.48 14.80
C GLU A 99 3.41 -13.04 14.26
N ARG A 100 3.28 -12.90 12.93
CA ARG A 100 3.17 -11.60 12.22
C ARG A 100 4.40 -10.70 12.32
N VAL A 101 5.53 -11.24 12.78
CA VAL A 101 6.81 -10.53 12.83
C VAL A 101 7.69 -11.03 11.69
N PRO A 102 8.16 -10.15 10.77
CA PRO A 102 9.08 -10.54 9.73
C PRO A 102 10.45 -10.91 10.29
N ARG A 103 10.96 -12.02 9.81
CA ARG A 103 12.25 -12.59 10.19
C ARG A 103 13.04 -12.91 8.95
N VAL A 104 14.34 -12.71 9.06
CA VAL A 104 15.29 -12.97 7.99
C VAL A 104 16.35 -13.94 8.49
N LEU A 105 16.71 -14.87 7.62
CA LEU A 105 17.79 -15.80 7.81
C LEU A 105 18.60 -15.90 6.52
N GLU A 106 19.89 -15.61 6.59
CA GLU A 106 20.80 -15.83 5.47
C GLU A 106 21.37 -17.23 5.56
N CYS A 107 21.34 -17.93 4.43
CA CYS A 107 21.73 -19.32 4.30
C CYS A 107 22.65 -19.48 3.09
N LYS A 108 23.58 -20.42 3.18
CA LYS A 108 24.32 -20.94 2.03
C LYS A 108 23.62 -22.18 1.50
N VAL A 109 23.54 -22.33 0.20
CA VAL A 109 23.11 -23.58 -0.41
C VAL A 109 24.27 -24.56 -0.43
N GLU A 110 24.06 -25.72 0.18
CA GLU A 110 25.07 -26.75 0.36
C GLU A 110 25.04 -27.74 -0.80
N GLU A 111 23.85 -28.20 -1.18
CA GLU A 111 23.71 -29.19 -2.25
C GLU A 111 22.26 -29.27 -2.74
N ARG A 112 22.09 -29.80 -3.95
CA ARG A 112 20.80 -30.23 -4.47
C ARG A 112 20.51 -31.67 -4.05
N VAL A 113 19.36 -31.90 -3.44
CA VAL A 113 18.95 -33.20 -2.89
C VAL A 113 17.83 -33.78 -3.74
N ARG A 114 17.93 -35.07 -4.07
CA ARG A 114 16.85 -35.86 -4.67
C ARG A 114 16.32 -36.83 -3.62
N PHE A 115 15.05 -36.72 -3.30
CA PHE A 115 14.39 -37.61 -2.35
C PHE A 115 13.90 -38.86 -3.08
N THR A 116 14.23 -40.04 -2.53
CA THR A 116 13.64 -41.30 -3.02
C THR A 116 12.16 -41.39 -2.62
N LEU A 117 11.39 -42.21 -3.33
CA LEU A 117 9.96 -42.42 -3.03
C LEU A 117 9.74 -42.80 -1.56
N ASP A 118 10.55 -43.72 -1.02
CA ASP A 118 10.48 -44.16 0.38
C ASP A 118 10.78 -43.03 1.40
N MET A 119 11.55 -42.02 1.02
CA MET A 119 11.83 -40.86 1.88
C MET A 119 10.68 -39.85 1.90
N LEU A 120 9.84 -39.83 0.86
CA LEU A 120 8.73 -38.88 0.70
C LEU A 120 7.47 -39.30 1.48
N ASP A 121 7.36 -40.56 1.90
CA ASP A 121 6.16 -41.08 2.58
C ASP A 121 5.80 -40.29 3.85
N ASN A 122 6.81 -39.77 4.55
CA ASN A 122 6.65 -39.04 5.80
C ASN A 122 7.14 -37.60 5.73
N VAL A 123 7.34 -37.09 4.51
CA VAL A 123 7.92 -35.77 4.24
C VAL A 123 6.93 -34.91 3.45
N ASP A 124 6.77 -33.67 3.89
CA ASP A 124 5.91 -32.65 3.29
C ASP A 124 6.75 -31.39 3.00
N PRO A 125 6.72 -30.81 1.80
CA PRO A 125 5.94 -31.21 0.62
C PRO A 125 6.44 -32.49 -0.04
N LYS A 126 5.56 -33.23 -0.73
CA LYS A 126 5.88 -34.43 -1.51
C LYS A 126 6.55 -34.09 -2.85
N VAL A 127 7.63 -33.32 -2.80
CA VAL A 127 8.41 -32.91 -3.96
C VAL A 127 9.72 -33.70 -3.96
N GLY A 128 10.02 -34.40 -5.05
CA GLY A 128 11.18 -35.30 -5.13
C GLY A 128 12.54 -34.60 -5.24
N VAL A 129 12.57 -33.26 -5.35
CA VAL A 129 13.80 -32.48 -5.53
C VAL A 129 13.77 -31.24 -4.64
N GLY A 130 14.87 -30.98 -3.97
CA GLY A 130 15.06 -29.78 -3.14
C GLY A 130 16.52 -29.40 -2.99
N PHE A 131 16.78 -28.48 -2.07
CA PHE A 131 18.11 -27.98 -1.74
C PHE A 131 18.32 -28.07 -0.24
N ARG A 132 19.50 -28.56 0.17
CA ARG A 132 19.94 -28.43 1.56
C ARG A 132 20.64 -27.08 1.71
N ILE A 133 20.22 -26.32 2.70
CA ILE A 133 20.77 -24.99 3.00
C ILE A 133 21.26 -24.94 4.44
N SER A 134 22.37 -24.24 4.69
CA SER A 134 22.94 -24.06 6.02
C SER A 134 22.85 -22.58 6.45
N PRO A 135 22.40 -22.28 7.68
CA PRO A 135 22.43 -20.91 8.18
C PRO A 135 23.84 -20.32 8.22
N LEU A 136 24.00 -19.09 7.76
CA LEU A 136 25.23 -18.31 7.89
C LEU A 136 25.23 -17.43 9.15
N ALA A 137 24.05 -16.99 9.58
CA ALA A 137 23.86 -16.10 10.72
C ALA A 137 22.72 -16.57 11.65
N ASP A 138 22.54 -15.87 12.79
CA ASP A 138 21.37 -16.06 13.65
C ASP A 138 20.12 -15.47 12.97
N ILE A 139 18.93 -15.95 13.33
CA ILE A 139 17.68 -15.40 12.81
C ILE A 139 17.53 -13.97 13.31
N VAL A 140 17.50 -13.03 12.38
CA VAL A 140 17.31 -11.61 12.68
C VAL A 140 15.82 -11.31 12.66
N LYS A 141 15.30 -10.79 13.77
CA LYS A 141 14.00 -10.14 13.77
C LYS A 141 14.14 -8.86 12.95
N HIS A 142 13.58 -8.83 11.75
CA HIS A 142 13.61 -7.66 10.89
C HIS A 142 12.46 -6.72 11.27
N ASP A 143 12.34 -6.38 12.56
CA ASP A 143 11.30 -5.44 12.99
C ASP A 143 11.68 -4.66 14.27
N LYS A 144 12.15 -3.43 14.07
CA LYS A 144 12.18 -2.36 15.10
C LYS A 144 10.96 -1.41 14.96
N ARG A 145 10.00 -1.73 14.09
CA ARG A 145 8.91 -0.81 13.73
C ARG A 145 7.71 -1.07 14.66
N SER A 146 6.97 -0.02 14.96
CA SER A 146 5.78 -0.10 15.80
C SER A 146 4.55 -0.62 15.03
N THR A 147 4.61 -0.66 13.70
CA THR A 147 3.47 -0.97 12.82
C THR A 147 3.92 -1.77 11.61
N LEU A 148 3.09 -2.74 11.21
CA LEU A 148 3.25 -3.52 9.97
C LEU A 148 3.30 -2.59 8.74
N ARG A 149 3.96 -3.01 7.67
CA ARG A 149 3.92 -2.35 6.36
C ARG A 149 3.51 -3.34 5.28
N PHE A 150 2.75 -2.85 4.31
CA PHE A 150 2.33 -3.63 3.15
C PHE A 150 2.91 -3.02 1.87
N SER A 151 3.55 -3.85 1.06
CA SER A 151 4.30 -3.49 -0.15
C SER A 151 3.43 -3.59 -1.39
N HIS A 152 3.42 -2.55 -2.22
CA HIS A 152 2.85 -2.64 -3.56
C HIS A 152 3.76 -3.40 -4.54
N LEU A 153 5.07 -3.46 -4.23
CA LEU A 153 6.06 -4.19 -5.01
C LEU A 153 6.54 -5.45 -4.26
N PRO A 154 6.60 -6.62 -4.90
CA PRO A 154 7.23 -7.80 -4.31
C PRO A 154 8.74 -7.57 -4.05
N GLY A 155 9.34 -8.32 -3.12
CA GLY A 155 10.79 -8.30 -2.86
C GLY A 155 11.35 -7.16 -2.00
N ARG A 156 10.57 -6.12 -1.63
CA ARG A 156 11.08 -4.91 -0.92
C ARG A 156 11.02 -4.96 0.62
N GLY A 157 11.05 -6.15 1.22
CA GLY A 157 11.15 -6.35 2.68
C GLY A 157 9.92 -5.98 3.52
N ALA A 158 8.79 -5.64 2.90
CA ALA A 158 7.47 -5.50 3.51
C ALA A 158 6.53 -6.62 3.03
N LEU A 159 5.44 -6.89 3.74
CA LEU A 159 4.48 -7.92 3.32
C LEU A 159 3.92 -7.55 1.94
N PRO A 160 4.08 -8.38 0.90
CA PRO A 160 3.46 -8.06 -0.38
C PRO A 160 1.97 -7.90 -0.16
N VAL A 161 1.40 -6.81 -0.66
CA VAL A 161 -0.03 -6.74 -0.85
C VAL A 161 -0.31 -7.77 -1.94
N TYR A 162 -0.80 -8.95 -1.54
CA TYR A 162 -1.61 -9.76 -2.44
C TYR A 162 -2.60 -8.79 -3.08
N PRO A 163 -2.79 -8.77 -4.41
CA PRO A 163 -3.03 -7.53 -5.19
C PRO A 163 -4.40 -6.84 -4.97
N GLN A 164 -5.08 -7.14 -3.86
CA GLN A 164 -6.39 -6.68 -3.47
C GLN A 164 -6.45 -5.20 -3.08
N VAL A 165 -5.38 -4.59 -2.55
CA VAL A 165 -5.39 -3.16 -2.19
C VAL A 165 -4.14 -2.45 -2.72
N LEU A 166 -4.32 -1.61 -3.72
CA LEU A 166 -3.28 -0.71 -4.22
C LEU A 166 -3.72 0.74 -4.04
N PHE A 167 -2.77 1.66 -3.97
CA PHE A 167 -3.03 3.10 -4.00
C PHE A 167 -2.27 3.73 -5.15
N ASP A 168 -2.99 4.39 -6.04
CA ASP A 168 -2.39 5.43 -6.85
C ASP A 168 -2.31 6.69 -5.97
N ALA A 169 -1.20 7.43 -6.04
CA ALA A 169 -1.01 8.63 -5.24
C ALA A 169 -0.62 9.81 -6.10
N CYS A 170 -1.26 10.95 -5.85
CA CYS A 170 -0.93 12.24 -6.44
C CYS A 170 -0.44 13.18 -5.33
N VAL A 171 0.70 13.82 -5.55
CA VAL A 171 1.32 14.73 -4.59
C VAL A 171 1.16 16.18 -5.05
N TRP A 172 0.87 17.04 -4.09
CA TRP A 172 0.74 18.48 -4.27
C TRP A 172 1.68 19.20 -3.32
N ARG A 173 2.46 20.13 -3.86
CA ARG A 173 3.19 21.12 -3.07
C ARG A 173 2.20 22.06 -2.42
N THR A 174 2.50 22.45 -1.19
CA THR A 174 1.69 23.40 -0.42
C THR A 174 2.48 24.67 -0.12
N ASN A 175 1.81 25.71 0.36
CA ASN A 175 2.45 26.89 0.93
C ASN A 175 3.05 26.68 2.33
N LEU A 176 2.92 25.48 2.90
CA LEU A 176 3.25 25.20 4.29
C LEU A 176 4.64 24.58 4.41
N THR A 177 5.39 25.09 5.37
CA THR A 177 6.69 24.56 5.78
C THR A 177 6.70 24.29 7.28
N PHE A 178 7.49 23.30 7.68
CA PHE A 178 7.75 23.06 9.09
C PHE A 178 8.62 24.17 9.65
N PRO A 179 8.27 24.73 10.82
CA PRO A 179 9.10 25.75 11.43
C PRO A 179 10.43 25.12 11.87
N THR A 180 11.53 25.84 11.63
CA THR A 180 12.87 25.45 12.10
C THR A 180 12.95 25.46 13.62
N GLU A 181 12.17 26.32 14.28
CA GLU A 181 12.05 26.44 15.74
C GLU A 181 10.58 26.54 16.18
N GLY A 182 10.23 25.86 17.27
CA GLY A 182 8.88 25.91 17.85
C GLY A 182 8.00 24.71 17.51
N ALA A 183 6.77 24.74 18.01
CA ALA A 183 5.81 23.66 17.82
C ALA A 183 5.04 23.84 16.51
N ILE A 184 4.77 22.72 15.84
CA ILE A 184 3.98 22.68 14.62
C ILE A 184 2.53 23.07 14.95
N THR A 185 1.91 23.92 14.14
CA THR A 185 0.53 24.38 14.36
C THR A 185 -0.44 23.19 14.37
N PRO A 186 -1.30 23.03 15.39
CA PRO A 186 -2.22 21.90 15.48
C PRO A 186 -3.35 21.94 14.45
N GLN A 187 -3.61 23.12 13.88
CA GLN A 187 -4.69 23.38 12.93
C GLN A 187 -4.17 24.21 11.75
N ILE A 188 -4.70 23.94 10.57
CA ILE A 188 -4.38 24.66 9.33
C ILE A 188 -5.70 25.09 8.70
N ASP A 189 -5.82 26.39 8.44
CA ASP A 189 -7.03 27.02 7.88
C ASP A 189 -6.74 27.80 6.57
N ASP A 190 -5.47 27.90 6.16
CA ASP A 190 -4.98 28.71 5.04
C ASP A 190 -4.16 27.91 4.02
N LEU A 191 -4.46 26.61 3.88
CA LEU A 191 -3.81 25.72 2.92
C LEU A 191 -4.00 26.22 1.47
N ARG A 192 -2.89 26.40 0.76
CA ARG A 192 -2.84 26.68 -0.68
C ARG A 192 -2.06 25.60 -1.39
N LEU A 193 -2.65 25.08 -2.47
CA LEU A 193 -2.02 24.08 -3.33
C LEU A 193 -1.31 24.77 -4.47
N ILE A 194 -0.06 24.37 -4.73
CA ILE A 194 0.75 24.89 -5.80
C ILE A 194 0.83 23.79 -6.86
N PRO A 195 0.16 23.92 -8.01
CA PRO A 195 0.13 22.85 -9.00
C PRO A 195 1.49 22.69 -9.72
N PRO A 196 1.77 21.53 -10.33
CA PRO A 196 2.89 21.36 -11.27
C PRO A 196 2.73 22.28 -12.49
N GLU A 197 3.83 22.77 -13.07
CA GLU A 197 3.81 23.79 -14.14
C GLU A 197 3.07 23.35 -15.41
N ASN A 198 3.06 22.05 -15.71
CA ASN A 198 2.35 21.46 -16.85
C ASN A 198 0.89 21.04 -16.55
N SER A 199 0.35 21.43 -15.39
CA SER A 199 -1.06 21.21 -15.12
C SER A 199 -1.92 22.18 -15.93
N HIS A 200 -2.68 21.64 -16.86
CA HIS A 200 -3.69 22.42 -17.57
C HIS A 200 -4.87 22.61 -16.61
N LEU A 201 -4.88 23.72 -15.87
CA LEU A 201 -6.13 24.24 -15.32
C LEU A 201 -7.08 24.48 -16.50
N PRO A 202 -8.26 23.84 -16.56
CA PRO A 202 -9.20 24.14 -17.62
C PRO A 202 -9.54 25.63 -17.54
N SER A 203 -9.05 26.39 -18.51
CA SER A 203 -9.41 27.79 -18.68
C SER A 203 -10.91 27.84 -18.91
N GLY A 204 -11.59 28.71 -18.14
CA GLY A 204 -13.05 28.79 -18.02
C GLY A 204 -13.77 28.60 -19.35
N THR A 205 -14.14 27.36 -19.63
CA THR A 205 -14.99 27.01 -20.75
C THR A 205 -16.42 27.13 -20.24
N GLU A 206 -17.30 27.80 -20.98
CA GLU A 206 -18.72 27.83 -20.64
C GLU A 206 -19.24 26.42 -20.34
N LEU A 207 -20.02 26.29 -19.27
CA LEU A 207 -20.53 25.00 -18.81
C LEU A 207 -21.58 24.44 -19.78
N GLN A 208 -21.12 23.77 -20.83
CA GLN A 208 -22.00 23.02 -21.74
C GLN A 208 -22.33 21.65 -21.12
N LEU A 209 -23.47 21.60 -20.43
CA LEU A 209 -23.92 20.41 -19.67
C LEU A 209 -23.97 19.13 -20.51
N GLU A 210 -24.43 19.21 -21.76
CA GLU A 210 -24.51 18.06 -22.68
C GLU A 210 -23.12 17.51 -23.00
N THR A 211 -22.15 18.40 -23.28
CA THR A 211 -20.75 18.05 -23.50
C THR A 211 -20.13 17.43 -22.24
N LEU A 212 -20.44 17.97 -21.06
CA LEU A 212 -19.96 17.42 -19.79
C LEU A 212 -20.49 16.00 -19.56
N VAL A 213 -21.80 15.81 -19.72
CA VAL A 213 -22.45 14.49 -19.60
C VAL A 213 -21.89 13.51 -20.61
N LYS A 214 -21.67 13.94 -21.86
CA LYS A 214 -21.03 13.14 -22.90
C LYS A 214 -19.64 12.67 -22.46
N ASN A 215 -18.77 13.60 -22.08
CA ASN A 215 -17.39 13.30 -21.68
C ASN A 215 -17.35 12.38 -20.46
N PHE A 216 -18.24 12.60 -19.48
CA PHE A 216 -18.40 11.72 -18.33
C PHE A 216 -18.82 10.30 -18.75
N LYS A 217 -19.85 10.16 -19.60
CA LYS A 217 -20.30 8.84 -20.08
C LYS A 217 -19.20 8.12 -20.87
N GLU A 218 -18.46 8.84 -21.71
CA GLU A 218 -17.34 8.29 -22.48
C GLU A 218 -16.21 7.79 -21.56
N ALA A 219 -15.82 8.59 -20.56
CA ALA A 219 -14.86 8.20 -19.54
C ALA A 219 -15.29 6.93 -18.80
N MET A 220 -16.57 6.84 -18.39
CA MET A 220 -17.10 5.67 -17.71
C MET A 220 -17.23 4.44 -18.63
N ARG A 221 -17.56 4.61 -19.92
CA ARG A 221 -17.59 3.51 -20.89
C ARG A 221 -16.22 2.89 -21.13
N GLY A 222 -15.17 3.72 -21.09
CA GLY A 222 -13.77 3.29 -21.21
C GLY A 222 -13.31 2.37 -20.07
N ASN A 223 -14.00 2.39 -18.93
CA ASN A 223 -13.68 1.53 -17.80
C ASN A 223 -14.17 0.08 -17.98
N PRO A 224 -13.48 -0.90 -17.36
CA PRO A 224 -14.02 -2.23 -17.09
C PRO A 224 -15.36 -2.15 -16.35
N THR A 225 -16.26 -3.11 -16.56
CA THR A 225 -17.62 -3.11 -16.01
C THR A 225 -17.65 -2.90 -14.49
N GLU A 226 -16.75 -3.55 -13.76
CA GLU A 226 -16.57 -3.45 -12.31
C GLU A 226 -16.15 -2.05 -11.83
N ASP A 227 -15.58 -1.22 -12.71
CA ASP A 227 -15.11 0.13 -12.44
C ASP A 227 -16.05 1.21 -13.02
N ARG A 228 -17.23 0.83 -13.54
CA ARG A 228 -18.26 1.77 -14.03
C ARG A 228 -19.12 2.32 -12.89
N ASN A 229 -18.47 2.71 -11.80
CA ASN A 229 -19.09 3.28 -10.61
C ASN A 229 -18.45 4.62 -10.23
N VAL A 230 -19.19 5.39 -9.46
CA VAL A 230 -18.72 6.63 -8.82
C VAL A 230 -18.82 6.47 -7.32
N HIS A 231 -17.88 7.05 -6.58
CA HIS A 231 -18.06 7.23 -5.14
C HIS A 231 -18.84 8.50 -4.89
N VAL A 232 -19.93 8.39 -4.16
CA VAL A 232 -20.84 9.49 -3.86
C VAL A 232 -20.57 9.99 -2.45
N SER A 233 -20.41 11.31 -2.32
CA SER A 233 -20.34 11.99 -1.04
C SER A 233 -21.29 13.19 -1.03
N LYS A 234 -21.69 13.63 0.17
CA LYS A 234 -22.61 14.76 0.38
C LYS A 234 -22.02 15.73 1.41
N PRO A 235 -21.89 17.03 1.11
CA PRO A 235 -21.60 18.04 2.13
C PRO A 235 -22.74 18.06 3.16
N PHE A 236 -22.40 17.99 4.44
CA PHE A 236 -23.35 17.92 5.53
C PHE A 236 -22.90 18.80 6.70
N LEU A 237 -23.79 19.64 7.22
CA LEU A 237 -23.50 20.45 8.41
C LEU A 237 -23.68 19.59 9.67
N GLU A 238 -22.57 19.25 10.32
CA GLU A 238 -22.58 18.53 11.59
C GLU A 238 -22.91 19.50 12.73
N GLU A 239 -24.17 19.50 13.18
CA GLU A 239 -24.68 20.43 14.21
C GLU A 239 -23.85 20.40 15.50
N LYS A 240 -23.37 19.23 15.92
CA LYS A 240 -22.63 19.05 17.19
C LYS A 240 -21.35 19.89 17.27
N HIS A 241 -20.64 20.02 16.16
CA HIS A 241 -19.37 20.77 16.10
C HIS A 241 -19.50 22.04 15.26
N ASN A 242 -20.70 22.34 14.78
CA ASN A 242 -21.02 23.45 13.88
C ASN A 242 -20.03 23.58 12.71
N ARG A 243 -19.74 22.45 12.05
CA ARG A 243 -18.80 22.38 10.93
C ARG A 243 -19.38 21.57 9.78
N SER A 244 -19.08 21.98 8.56
CA SER A 244 -19.46 21.22 7.38
C SER A 244 -18.47 20.06 7.17
N VAL A 245 -18.97 18.85 7.00
CA VAL A 245 -18.18 17.64 6.73
C VAL A 245 -18.60 17.03 5.39
N LEU A 246 -17.70 16.28 4.77
CA LEU A 246 -18.03 15.50 3.58
C LEU A 246 -18.47 14.09 4.02
N LEU A 247 -19.78 13.84 4.00
CA LEU A 247 -20.36 12.55 4.36
C LEU A 247 -20.16 11.55 3.21
N GLU A 248 -19.52 10.42 3.49
CA GLU A 248 -19.29 9.36 2.51
C GLU A 248 -20.50 8.44 2.39
N LEU A 249 -21.15 8.44 1.23
CA LEU A 249 -22.33 7.60 0.98
C LEU A 249 -21.95 6.25 0.33
N GLY A 250 -20.75 6.16 -0.24
CA GLY A 250 -20.20 4.94 -0.83
C GLY A 250 -20.33 4.90 -2.35
N TYR A 251 -20.02 3.74 -2.92
CA TYR A 251 -20.04 3.53 -4.37
C TYR A 251 -21.44 3.37 -4.92
N SER A 252 -21.66 3.93 -6.11
CA SER A 252 -22.88 3.81 -6.88
C SER A 252 -22.60 3.53 -8.36
N GLU A 253 -23.39 2.65 -8.94
CA GLU A 253 -23.34 2.35 -10.38
C GLU A 253 -23.91 3.49 -11.20
N VAL A 254 -23.25 3.77 -12.33
CA VAL A 254 -23.75 4.71 -13.33
C VAL A 254 -24.69 3.99 -14.29
N LEU A 255 -25.88 4.55 -14.48
CA LEU A 255 -26.94 4.00 -15.32
C LEU A 255 -26.93 4.63 -16.72
N GLY A 256 -27.53 3.94 -17.69
CA GLY A 256 -27.75 4.50 -19.03
C GLY A 256 -26.47 4.74 -19.84
N LEU A 257 -25.35 4.08 -19.49
CA LEU A 257 -24.11 4.16 -20.25
C LEU A 257 -24.28 3.61 -21.68
N GLY A 258 -25.16 2.64 -21.91
CA GLY A 258 -25.43 2.09 -23.25
C GLY A 258 -26.34 2.95 -24.13
N SER A 259 -26.94 4.02 -23.60
CA SER A 259 -27.87 4.88 -24.36
C SER A 259 -27.09 5.89 -25.21
N GLU A 260 -27.52 6.07 -26.46
CA GLU A 260 -27.04 7.11 -27.39
C GLU A 260 -27.58 8.51 -27.05
N GLU A 261 -28.65 8.60 -26.24
CA GLU A 261 -29.19 9.89 -25.82
C GLU A 261 -28.23 10.59 -24.85
N ILE A 262 -27.72 11.74 -25.31
CA ILE A 262 -26.90 12.65 -24.52
C ILE A 262 -27.80 13.80 -24.09
N GLY A 263 -28.42 13.64 -22.92
CA GLY A 263 -29.13 14.72 -22.24
C GLY A 263 -28.22 15.51 -21.30
N ARG A 264 -28.83 16.40 -20.53
CA ARG A 264 -28.16 17.20 -19.48
C ARG A 264 -28.04 16.47 -18.14
N ASN A 265 -28.74 15.34 -18.00
CA ASN A 265 -28.84 14.61 -16.74
C ASN A 265 -27.95 13.38 -16.72
N LEU A 266 -27.46 13.05 -15.53
CA LEU A 266 -26.86 11.76 -15.19
C LEU A 266 -27.81 10.94 -14.34
N TYR A 267 -27.70 9.63 -14.44
CA TYR A 267 -28.51 8.67 -13.70
C TYR A 267 -27.58 7.74 -12.95
N ILE A 268 -27.77 7.61 -11.64
CA ILE A 268 -27.01 6.69 -10.81
C ILE A 268 -27.95 5.89 -9.91
N LYS A 269 -27.52 4.71 -9.47
CA LYS A 269 -28.21 4.02 -8.38
C LYS A 269 -28.14 4.89 -7.11
N LYS A 270 -29.14 4.77 -6.25
CA LYS A 270 -29.08 5.37 -4.91
C LYS A 270 -28.05 4.59 -4.08
N PRO A 271 -27.04 5.24 -3.48
CA PRO A 271 -26.08 4.58 -2.60
C PRO A 271 -26.80 3.78 -1.50
N LEU A 272 -26.26 2.62 -1.11
CA LEU A 272 -26.92 1.72 -0.16
C LEU A 272 -27.16 2.40 1.19
N SER A 273 -26.18 3.17 1.68
CA SER A 273 -26.29 3.98 2.90
C SER A 273 -27.43 4.99 2.86
N SER A 274 -27.83 5.44 1.66
CA SER A 274 -28.90 6.42 1.46
C SER A 274 -30.28 5.80 1.19
N ARG A 275 -30.40 4.47 1.20
CA ARG A 275 -31.71 3.76 1.05
C ARG A 275 -32.50 3.68 2.36
N ILE A 276 -32.09 4.45 3.36
CA ILE A 276 -32.77 4.58 4.64
C ILE A 276 -34.13 5.27 4.47
N LYS A 277 -35.13 4.82 5.24
CA LYS A 277 -36.50 5.38 5.22
C LYS A 277 -36.64 6.63 6.08
N ASP A 278 -35.82 6.75 7.12
CA ASP A 278 -35.81 7.93 8.00
C ASP A 278 -35.23 9.14 7.27
N ARG A 279 -36.02 10.20 7.15
CA ARG A 279 -35.63 11.46 6.51
C ARG A 279 -34.73 12.32 7.39
N ARG A 280 -34.65 12.02 8.69
CA ARG A 280 -33.79 12.73 9.64
C ARG A 280 -32.36 12.19 9.66
N ASP A 281 -32.13 11.02 9.05
CA ASP A 281 -30.79 10.46 8.92
C ASP A 281 -29.93 11.33 7.99
N SER A 282 -28.69 11.61 8.38
CA SER A 282 -27.77 12.43 7.60
C SER A 282 -27.44 11.81 6.23
N HIS A 283 -27.55 10.49 6.09
CA HIS A 283 -27.33 9.77 4.83
C HIS A 283 -28.55 9.81 3.91
N TYR A 284 -29.70 10.31 4.37
CA TYR A 284 -30.87 10.46 3.52
C TYR A 284 -30.63 11.51 2.43
N LEU A 285 -31.10 11.18 1.21
CA LEU A 285 -30.97 12.02 0.02
C LEU A 285 -32.32 12.60 -0.40
N SER A 286 -32.36 13.92 -0.55
CA SER A 286 -33.51 14.73 -0.98
C SER A 286 -33.22 15.42 -2.31
N VAL A 287 -34.28 15.78 -3.05
CA VAL A 287 -34.16 16.66 -4.22
C VAL A 287 -33.58 18.01 -3.77
N GLY A 288 -32.63 18.55 -4.55
CA GLY A 288 -31.86 19.75 -4.22
C GLY A 288 -30.58 19.48 -3.41
N ASP A 289 -30.35 18.26 -2.93
CA ASP A 289 -29.08 17.94 -2.26
C ASP A 289 -27.91 18.01 -3.26
N THR A 290 -26.83 18.67 -2.85
CA THR A 290 -25.57 18.65 -3.57
C THR A 290 -24.80 17.36 -3.30
N LEU A 291 -24.30 16.73 -4.37
CA LEU A 291 -23.45 15.54 -4.32
C LEU A 291 -22.11 15.81 -4.96
N VAL A 292 -21.05 15.34 -4.31
CA VAL A 292 -19.68 15.33 -4.82
C VAL A 292 -19.38 13.91 -5.28
N LEU A 293 -19.15 13.74 -6.58
CA LEU A 293 -18.85 12.47 -7.21
C LEU A 293 -17.35 12.35 -7.47
N HIS A 294 -16.76 11.26 -7.03
CA HIS A 294 -15.39 10.89 -7.37
C HIS A 294 -15.36 9.67 -8.27
N TYR A 295 -14.62 9.74 -9.36
CA TYR A 295 -14.49 8.63 -10.29
C TYR A 295 -13.11 8.59 -10.93
N GLY A 296 -12.73 7.41 -11.44
CA GLY A 296 -11.53 7.24 -12.24
C GLY A 296 -11.92 6.91 -13.68
N ALA A 297 -11.14 7.37 -14.65
CA ALA A 297 -11.25 6.98 -16.04
C ALA A 297 -9.95 6.29 -16.46
N ARG A 298 -10.07 5.07 -16.96
CA ARG A 298 -8.93 4.30 -17.44
C ARG A 298 -8.62 4.70 -18.89
N SER A 299 -7.42 5.20 -19.11
CA SER A 299 -6.88 5.46 -20.44
C SER A 299 -6.76 4.15 -21.22
N GLN A 300 -7.24 4.16 -22.46
CA GLN A 300 -7.17 2.99 -23.35
C GLN A 300 -5.76 2.77 -23.92
N LEU A 301 -4.92 3.82 -23.94
CA LEU A 301 -3.59 3.77 -24.56
C LEU A 301 -2.55 3.11 -23.65
N ASP A 302 -2.52 3.47 -22.37
CA ASP A 302 -1.50 3.05 -21.40
C ASP A 302 -2.08 2.33 -20.18
N GLY A 303 -3.41 2.23 -20.09
CA GLY A 303 -4.10 1.56 -18.99
C GLY A 303 -4.05 2.30 -17.65
N ARG A 304 -3.50 3.52 -17.60
CA ARG A 304 -3.43 4.34 -16.39
C ARG A 304 -4.78 4.98 -16.07
N TYR A 305 -5.02 5.27 -14.80
CA TYR A 305 -6.23 5.94 -14.35
C TYR A 305 -5.98 7.43 -14.22
N SER A 306 -6.86 8.22 -14.80
CA SER A 306 -7.04 9.64 -14.48
C SER A 306 -8.20 9.78 -13.50
N TYR A 307 -8.07 10.65 -12.51
CA TYR A 307 -9.06 10.81 -11.44
C TYR A 307 -9.79 12.13 -11.55
N TYR A 308 -11.08 12.12 -11.26
CA TYR A 308 -11.95 13.27 -11.46
C TYR A 308 -12.91 13.46 -10.28
N GLU A 309 -13.30 14.71 -10.10
CA GLU A 309 -14.36 15.17 -9.21
C GLU A 309 -15.42 15.91 -10.03
N LEU A 310 -16.69 15.57 -9.79
CA LEU A 310 -17.83 16.24 -10.40
C LEU A 310 -18.86 16.59 -9.33
N VAL A 311 -19.21 17.87 -9.23
CA VAL A 311 -20.29 18.32 -8.33
C VAL A 311 -21.60 18.34 -9.10
N THR A 312 -22.62 17.76 -8.47
CA THR A 312 -23.95 17.59 -9.03
C THR A 312 -25.02 17.95 -8.00
N GLU A 313 -26.25 18.14 -8.44
CA GLU A 313 -27.43 18.32 -7.59
C GLU A 313 -28.47 17.26 -7.94
N ILE A 314 -29.19 16.74 -6.94
CA ILE A 314 -30.30 15.81 -7.18
C ILE A 314 -31.49 16.55 -7.78
N SER A 315 -31.75 16.35 -9.07
CA SER A 315 -32.90 16.94 -9.76
C SER A 315 -34.17 16.10 -9.62
N LYS A 316 -34.04 14.78 -9.49
CA LYS A 316 -35.18 13.88 -9.26
C LYS A 316 -34.80 12.72 -8.34
N GLY A 317 -35.58 12.56 -7.28
CA GLY A 317 -35.47 11.43 -6.37
C GLY A 317 -36.24 10.20 -6.86
N GLY A 318 -35.73 9.01 -6.53
CA GLY A 318 -36.41 7.73 -6.70
C GLY A 318 -36.05 6.76 -5.58
N LEU A 319 -36.75 5.63 -5.51
CA LEU A 319 -36.53 4.61 -4.47
C LEU A 319 -35.15 3.96 -4.61
N GLU A 320 -34.80 3.54 -5.83
CA GLU A 320 -33.55 2.84 -6.12
C GLU A 320 -32.57 3.63 -6.96
N ASN A 321 -33.04 4.63 -7.71
CA ASN A 321 -32.27 5.40 -8.67
C ASN A 321 -32.52 6.89 -8.45
N ILE A 322 -31.53 7.72 -8.73
CA ILE A 322 -31.64 9.18 -8.67
C ILE A 322 -31.15 9.80 -9.98
N THR A 323 -31.77 10.92 -10.35
CA THR A 323 -31.31 11.76 -11.45
C THR A 323 -30.57 12.95 -10.86
N ILE A 324 -29.39 13.21 -11.41
CA ILE A 324 -28.50 14.26 -10.94
C ILE A 324 -28.08 15.16 -12.10
N LEU A 325 -27.92 16.44 -11.81
CA LEU A 325 -27.56 17.48 -12.77
C LEU A 325 -26.17 18.05 -12.41
N PRO A 326 -25.19 18.04 -13.33
CA PRO A 326 -23.90 18.70 -13.11
C PRO A 326 -24.06 20.18 -12.80
N GLN A 327 -23.34 20.67 -11.78
CA GLN A 327 -23.38 22.07 -11.33
C GLN A 327 -22.11 22.85 -11.69
N MET A 328 -21.02 22.13 -11.99
CA MET A 328 -19.75 22.73 -12.34
C MET A 328 -18.97 21.84 -13.31
N ALA A 329 -17.92 22.41 -13.93
CA ALA A 329 -17.04 21.66 -14.81
C ALA A 329 -16.35 20.52 -14.05
N VAL A 330 -16.08 19.42 -14.75
CA VAL A 330 -15.32 18.29 -14.19
C VAL A 330 -13.93 18.78 -13.79
N ARG A 331 -13.52 18.48 -12.55
CA ARG A 331 -12.18 18.77 -12.03
C ARG A 331 -11.34 17.50 -12.09
N GLY A 332 -10.32 17.49 -12.95
CA GLY A 332 -9.32 16.42 -12.97
C GLY A 332 -8.27 16.60 -11.88
N GLU A 333 -7.77 15.51 -11.32
CA GLU A 333 -6.60 15.50 -10.45
C GLU A 333 -5.38 16.03 -11.22
N GLN A 334 -4.72 17.05 -10.66
CA GLN A 334 -3.57 17.74 -11.27
C GLN A 334 -2.28 17.53 -10.47
N GLY A 335 -2.34 16.90 -9.30
CA GLY A 335 -1.17 16.59 -8.50
C GLY A 335 -0.25 15.64 -9.26
N LEU A 336 1.06 15.76 -9.00
CA LEU A 336 2.05 14.92 -9.64
C LEU A 336 1.87 13.46 -9.19
N GLN A 337 1.72 12.54 -10.13
CA GLN A 337 1.59 11.12 -9.80
C GLN A 337 2.92 10.56 -9.29
N VAL A 338 2.90 9.84 -8.16
CA VAL A 338 4.06 9.19 -7.56
C VAL A 338 3.80 7.69 -7.34
N GLY A 339 4.84 6.88 -7.52
CA GLY A 339 4.78 5.43 -7.31
C GLY A 339 4.85 5.08 -5.83
N VAL A 340 3.75 4.61 -5.23
CA VAL A 340 3.75 4.14 -3.84
C VAL A 340 4.44 2.76 -3.80
N VAL A 341 5.53 2.67 -3.04
CA VAL A 341 6.31 1.45 -2.83
C VAL A 341 5.64 0.57 -1.77
N ASP A 342 5.31 1.17 -0.63
CA ASP A 342 4.63 0.50 0.47
C ASP A 342 3.89 1.51 1.36
N PHE A 343 3.02 1.01 2.24
CA PHE A 343 2.29 1.84 3.18
C PHE A 343 2.17 1.19 4.56
N SER A 344 1.78 2.02 5.53
CA SER A 344 1.47 1.67 6.91
C SER A 344 0.25 2.46 7.38
N VAL A 345 -0.21 2.20 8.61
CA VAL A 345 -1.29 2.99 9.25
C VAL A 345 -0.99 4.48 9.39
N ASN A 346 0.29 4.89 9.36
CA ASN A 346 0.75 6.24 9.69
C ASN A 346 1.62 6.90 8.61
N GLY A 347 1.76 6.28 7.45
CA GLY A 347 2.66 6.80 6.43
C GLY A 347 2.89 5.86 5.27
N ILE A 348 3.55 6.37 4.24
CA ILE A 348 3.89 5.67 3.02
C ILE A 348 5.39 5.70 2.76
N ARG A 349 5.83 4.87 1.81
CA ARG A 349 7.08 5.07 1.08
C ARG A 349 6.74 5.19 -0.40
N PHE A 350 7.33 6.16 -1.09
CA PHE A 350 7.15 6.33 -2.53
C PHE A 350 8.50 6.51 -3.23
N ASP A 351 8.53 6.19 -4.52
CA ASP A 351 9.72 6.28 -5.36
C ASP A 351 10.04 7.74 -5.71
N SER A 352 11.32 8.08 -5.63
CA SER A 352 11.83 9.35 -6.13
C SER A 352 11.83 9.35 -7.65
N THR A 353 11.48 10.49 -8.25
CA THR A 353 11.56 10.69 -9.70
C THR A 353 12.14 12.08 -9.99
N PRO A 354 12.81 12.28 -11.14
CA PRO A 354 13.30 13.60 -11.52
C PRO A 354 12.18 14.65 -11.52
N ASN A 355 11.01 14.31 -12.08
CA ASN A 355 9.84 15.21 -12.11
C ASN A 355 9.38 15.62 -10.71
N PHE A 356 9.47 14.73 -9.72
CA PHE A 356 9.13 15.05 -8.33
C PHE A 356 10.13 16.04 -7.73
N LEU A 357 11.43 15.80 -7.93
CA LEU A 357 12.48 16.67 -7.43
C LEU A 357 12.42 18.05 -8.08
N GLU A 358 12.23 18.12 -9.39
CA GLU A 358 12.05 19.37 -10.13
C GLU A 358 10.80 20.14 -9.68
N TYR A 359 9.67 19.46 -9.50
CA TYR A 359 8.45 20.09 -9.00
C TYR A 359 8.58 20.65 -7.57
N THR A 360 9.29 19.95 -6.70
CA THR A 360 9.42 20.33 -5.28
C THR A 360 10.56 21.31 -5.02
N LEU A 361 11.72 21.11 -5.64
CA LEU A 361 12.96 21.87 -5.42
C LEU A 361 13.26 22.88 -6.54
N GLY A 362 12.54 22.84 -7.66
CA GLY A 362 12.77 23.67 -8.85
C GLY A 362 13.76 23.04 -9.84
N GLU A 363 13.76 23.51 -11.09
CA GLU A 363 14.62 22.99 -12.19
C GLU A 363 16.12 22.98 -11.86
N ASN A 364 16.57 23.92 -11.03
CA ASN A 364 17.98 24.06 -10.65
C ASN A 364 18.42 23.14 -9.49
N TYR A 365 17.55 22.23 -9.02
CA TYR A 365 17.89 21.31 -7.94
C TYR A 365 19.15 20.46 -8.17
N PRO A 366 19.55 20.06 -9.41
CA PRO A 366 20.77 19.29 -9.61
C PRO A 366 22.04 20.05 -9.21
N GLY A 367 21.98 21.39 -9.13
CA GLY A 367 23.08 22.22 -8.63
C GLY A 367 23.15 22.33 -7.11
N LEU A 368 22.10 21.95 -6.38
CA LEU A 368 22.07 22.02 -4.92
C LEU A 368 22.86 20.87 -4.28
N PRO A 369 23.61 21.09 -3.20
CA PRO A 369 24.20 20.02 -2.40
C PRO A 369 23.13 19.04 -1.89
N LEU A 370 23.48 17.76 -1.73
CA LEU A 370 22.53 16.72 -1.29
C LEU A 370 21.88 17.04 0.07
N ASP A 371 22.65 17.54 1.03
CA ASP A 371 22.16 17.91 2.36
C ASP A 371 21.13 19.04 2.29
N GLU A 372 21.34 20.01 1.41
CA GLU A 372 20.39 21.11 1.19
C GLU A 372 19.10 20.61 0.55
N ARG A 373 19.19 19.70 -0.43
CA ARG A 373 18.00 19.04 -1.01
C ARG A 373 17.21 18.30 0.07
N LEU A 374 17.89 17.55 0.93
CA LEU A 374 17.27 16.79 2.01
C LEU A 374 16.58 17.71 3.02
N ASP A 375 17.23 18.80 3.44
CA ASP A 375 16.65 19.74 4.39
C ASP A 375 15.40 20.41 3.82
N LEU A 376 15.46 20.91 2.58
CA LEU A 376 14.31 21.48 1.89
C LEU A 376 13.14 20.48 1.81
N LEU A 377 13.39 19.25 1.37
CA LEU A 377 12.35 18.22 1.26
C LEU A 377 11.75 17.85 2.63
N GLN A 378 12.59 17.73 3.66
CA GLN A 378 12.14 17.38 5.01
C GLN A 378 11.33 18.50 5.66
N ASN A 379 11.54 19.76 5.25
CA ASN A 379 10.82 20.90 5.81
C ASN A 379 9.52 21.22 5.06
N MET A 380 9.23 20.57 3.93
CA MET A 380 7.96 20.75 3.21
C MET A 380 6.81 19.94 3.81
N VAL A 381 5.62 20.55 3.80
CA VAL A 381 4.35 19.82 3.94
C VAL A 381 3.79 19.56 2.55
N LEU A 382 3.46 18.30 2.28
CA LEU A 382 2.90 17.87 1.00
C LEU A 382 1.48 17.36 1.21
N LEU A 383 0.57 17.70 0.31
CA LEU A 383 -0.75 17.07 0.24
C LEU A 383 -0.67 15.83 -0.63
N PHE A 384 -1.12 14.70 -0.11
CA PHE A 384 -1.26 13.45 -0.84
C PHE A 384 -2.74 13.15 -1.03
N ASN A 385 -3.14 12.97 -2.28
CA ASN A 385 -4.41 12.37 -2.65
C ASN A 385 -4.17 10.90 -3.03
N PHE A 386 -4.69 9.99 -2.24
CA PHE A 386 -4.65 8.56 -2.49
C PHE A 386 -5.95 8.10 -3.15
N TYR A 387 -5.82 7.29 -4.17
CA TYR A 387 -6.90 6.69 -4.93
C TYR A 387 -6.84 5.17 -4.78
N PRO A 388 -7.65 4.59 -3.89
CA PRO A 388 -7.63 3.14 -3.66
C PRO A 388 -8.11 2.37 -4.90
N ARG A 389 -7.37 1.34 -5.25
CA ARG A 389 -7.71 0.34 -6.26
C ARG A 389 -7.91 -1.00 -5.55
N LEU A 390 -9.17 -1.37 -5.40
CA LEU A 390 -9.59 -2.54 -4.65
C LEU A 390 -9.92 -3.69 -5.61
N ARG A 391 -9.27 -4.84 -5.47
CA ARG A 391 -9.46 -6.03 -6.29
C ARG A 391 -9.83 -7.22 -5.43
N PHE A 392 -11.09 -7.30 -5.03
CA PHE A 392 -11.63 -8.41 -4.25
C PHE A 392 -12.56 -9.23 -5.13
N ASN A 393 -12.37 -10.55 -5.11
CA ASN A 393 -13.27 -11.50 -5.78
C ASN A 393 -14.40 -11.90 -4.81
N ARG A 394 -15.36 -12.70 -5.28
CA ARG A 394 -16.53 -13.12 -4.48
C ARG A 394 -16.16 -13.76 -3.13
N ASP A 395 -15.07 -14.51 -3.07
CA ASP A 395 -14.62 -15.22 -1.85
C ASP A 395 -13.89 -14.30 -0.87
N THR A 396 -13.32 -13.20 -1.35
CA THR A 396 -12.55 -12.24 -0.55
C THR A 396 -13.28 -10.92 -0.29
N ASP A 397 -14.41 -10.68 -0.96
CA ASP A 397 -15.25 -9.49 -0.80
C ASP A 397 -15.67 -9.20 0.65
N PRO A 398 -15.93 -10.19 1.54
CA PRO A 398 -16.18 -9.91 2.96
C PRO A 398 -15.05 -9.17 3.69
N TYR A 399 -13.83 -9.20 3.15
CA TYR A 399 -12.66 -8.50 3.70
C TYR A 399 -12.40 -7.16 3.02
N ARG A 400 -13.19 -6.76 2.02
CA ARG A 400 -13.01 -5.51 1.29
C ARG A 400 -13.20 -4.30 2.23
N PRO A 401 -12.23 -3.38 2.30
CA PRO A 401 -12.37 -2.17 3.13
C PRO A 401 -13.35 -1.18 2.50
N GLY A 402 -14.12 -0.48 3.33
CA GLY A 402 -15.02 0.60 2.95
C GLY A 402 -14.26 1.91 2.82
N LEU A 403 -13.56 2.11 1.70
CA LEU A 403 -12.76 3.31 1.46
C LEU A 403 -13.46 4.29 0.51
N PRO A 404 -13.28 5.60 0.70
CA PRO A 404 -13.65 6.57 -0.32
C PRO A 404 -12.75 6.44 -1.54
N LYS A 405 -13.22 6.94 -2.69
CA LYS A 405 -12.41 6.95 -3.91
C LYS A 405 -11.20 7.88 -3.82
N ARG A 406 -11.26 8.93 -2.99
CA ARG A 406 -10.14 9.85 -2.72
C ARG A 406 -9.95 9.97 -1.20
N ILE A 407 -8.74 9.68 -0.73
CA ILE A 407 -8.29 9.93 0.64
C ILE A 407 -7.25 11.04 0.57
N SER A 408 -7.50 12.17 1.24
CA SER A 408 -6.60 13.33 1.22
C SER A 408 -5.91 13.47 2.57
N LEU A 409 -4.57 13.53 2.60
CA LEU A 409 -3.76 13.65 3.82
C LEU A 409 -2.60 14.60 3.61
N LEU A 410 -2.30 15.43 4.62
CA LEU A 410 -1.05 16.18 4.65
C LEU A 410 0.05 15.33 5.31
N GLY A 411 1.19 15.25 4.65
CA GLY A 411 2.33 14.45 5.08
C GLY A 411 3.65 15.20 5.03
N ARG A 412 4.64 14.66 5.75
CA ARG A 412 6.02 15.16 5.79
C ARG A 412 6.98 14.05 5.38
N ILE A 413 7.98 14.38 4.56
CA ILE A 413 9.12 13.48 4.33
C ILE A 413 9.96 13.43 5.62
N VAL A 414 10.07 12.25 6.21
CA VAL A 414 10.80 12.02 7.46
C VAL A 414 12.03 11.15 7.28
N ARG A 415 12.15 10.51 6.12
CA ARG A 415 13.30 9.66 5.73
C ARG A 415 13.48 9.72 4.23
N SER A 416 14.74 9.67 3.81
CA SER A 416 15.11 9.52 2.40
C SER A 416 16.09 8.35 2.29
N GLU A 417 15.91 7.52 1.29
CA GLU A 417 16.85 6.47 0.90
C GLU A 417 17.74 7.02 -0.21
N ILE A 418 19.06 6.93 -0.03
CA ILE A 418 20.05 7.41 -0.98
C ILE A 418 20.77 6.19 -1.54
N GLU A 419 20.90 6.14 -2.85
CA GLU A 419 21.77 5.23 -3.57
C GLU A 419 23.08 5.94 -3.84
N TRP A 420 24.14 5.50 -3.17
CA TRP A 420 25.46 6.12 -3.28
C TRP A 420 26.21 5.57 -4.49
N GLU A 421 26.90 6.44 -5.22
CA GLU A 421 27.83 6.03 -6.28
C GLU A 421 29.09 5.39 -5.67
N ASP A 422 29.54 5.93 -4.52
CA ASP A 422 30.56 5.35 -3.65
C ASP A 422 30.01 5.26 -2.22
N GLU A 423 29.74 4.04 -1.75
CA GLU A 423 29.20 3.79 -0.41
C GLU A 423 30.19 4.11 0.72
N GLU A 424 31.50 3.99 0.47
CA GLU A 424 32.53 4.22 1.49
C GLU A 424 32.79 5.72 1.68
N GLU A 425 32.85 6.47 0.58
CA GLU A 425 33.07 7.93 0.64
C GLU A 425 31.77 8.75 0.78
N GLN A 426 30.60 8.13 0.58
CA GLN A 426 29.28 8.79 0.55
C GLN A 426 29.27 10.02 -0.37
N ARG A 427 29.80 9.84 -1.59
CA ARG A 427 29.84 10.88 -2.63
C ARG A 427 28.91 10.52 -3.79
N GLY A 428 28.32 11.54 -4.41
CA GLY A 428 27.52 11.39 -5.63
C GLY A 428 26.14 10.74 -5.46
N GLY A 429 25.58 10.68 -4.24
CA GLY A 429 24.34 9.92 -4.00
C GLY A 429 23.08 10.45 -4.69
N LEU A 430 22.24 9.53 -5.17
CA LEU A 430 20.93 9.79 -5.76
C LEU A 430 19.80 9.45 -4.78
N LEU A 431 18.81 10.34 -4.66
CA LEU A 431 17.62 10.10 -3.84
C LEU A 431 16.73 9.05 -4.53
N LYS A 432 16.58 7.88 -3.89
CA LYS A 432 15.87 6.72 -4.43
C LYS A 432 14.42 6.64 -3.96
N THR A 433 14.17 6.76 -2.66
CA THR A 433 12.81 6.70 -2.10
C THR A 433 12.61 7.68 -0.95
N PHE A 434 11.35 8.04 -0.69
CA PHE A 434 10.97 8.93 0.40
C PHE A 434 9.98 8.23 1.34
N GLY A 435 10.32 8.21 2.63
CA GLY A 435 9.43 7.80 3.70
C GLY A 435 8.64 9.00 4.22
N VAL A 436 7.32 8.95 4.08
CA VAL A 436 6.39 10.00 4.51
C VAL A 436 5.66 9.58 5.77
N LYS A 437 5.52 10.51 6.71
CA LYS A 437 4.64 10.39 7.87
C LYS A 437 3.39 11.24 7.66
N PHE A 438 2.21 10.70 7.93
CA PHE A 438 0.97 11.46 7.93
C PHE A 438 0.92 12.38 9.14
N MET A 439 0.53 13.64 8.89
CA MET A 439 0.60 14.70 9.88
C MET A 439 -0.76 15.32 10.15
N TYR A 440 -1.64 15.46 9.16
CA TYR A 440 -2.97 16.04 9.35
C TYR A 440 -4.06 15.26 8.61
N ASP A 441 -5.22 15.17 9.27
CA ASP A 441 -6.47 14.73 8.67
C ASP A 441 -7.33 15.95 8.28
N PRO A 442 -8.09 15.88 7.18
CA PRO A 442 -9.08 16.89 6.88
C PRO A 442 -10.26 16.81 7.87
N VAL A 443 -10.77 17.96 8.31
CA VAL A 443 -11.86 18.00 9.32
C VAL A 443 -13.06 18.85 8.93
N GLU A 444 -12.88 19.82 8.03
CA GLU A 444 -13.98 20.68 7.56
C GLU A 444 -13.95 20.83 6.05
N TYR A 445 -15.10 20.59 5.42
CA TYR A 445 -15.29 20.62 3.98
C TYR A 445 -16.16 21.80 3.57
N SER A 446 -15.64 22.64 2.69
CA SER A 446 -16.33 23.79 2.13
C SER A 446 -17.46 23.35 1.20
N SER A 447 -18.72 23.61 1.56
CA SER A 447 -19.86 23.34 0.67
C SER A 447 -19.86 24.25 -0.56
N ASN A 448 -19.22 25.42 -0.48
CA ASN A 448 -19.23 26.41 -1.56
C ASN A 448 -18.05 26.23 -2.51
N ARG A 449 -16.87 25.91 -1.95
CA ARG A 449 -15.63 25.78 -2.72
C ARG A 449 -15.27 24.33 -3.05
N TYR A 450 -15.99 23.37 -2.46
CA TYR A 450 -15.83 21.93 -2.68
C TYR A 450 -14.40 21.43 -2.49
N HIS A 451 -13.77 21.86 -1.39
CA HIS A 451 -12.47 21.37 -0.90
C HIS A 451 -12.42 21.45 0.63
N TYR A 452 -11.40 20.83 1.23
CA TYR A 452 -11.18 20.90 2.67
C TYR A 452 -10.54 22.23 3.06
N ASP A 453 -11.28 23.04 3.83
CA ASP A 453 -10.82 24.34 4.33
C ASP A 453 -9.97 24.19 5.60
N ARG A 454 -10.24 23.15 6.41
CA ARG A 454 -9.58 22.95 7.71
C ARG A 454 -9.00 21.56 7.89
N TRP A 455 -7.81 21.54 8.49
CA TRP A 455 -7.05 20.33 8.77
C TRP A 455 -6.61 20.29 10.22
N GLU A 456 -6.65 19.11 10.84
CA GLU A 456 -6.23 18.90 12.22
C GLU A 456 -5.09 17.90 12.30
N MET A 457 -4.13 18.18 13.18
CA MET A 457 -2.99 17.33 13.38
C MET A 457 -3.41 15.95 13.90
N ILE A 458 -2.88 14.91 13.26
CA ILE A 458 -2.99 13.53 13.72
C ILE A 458 -2.18 13.42 15.01
N ARG A 459 -2.88 13.21 16.12
CA ARG A 459 -2.27 13.09 17.45
C ARG A 459 -1.22 11.96 17.46
N PRO A 460 -0.13 12.10 18.25
CA PRO A 460 0.81 11.00 18.46
C PRO A 460 0.07 9.71 18.85
N PHE A 461 0.46 8.58 18.26
CA PHE A 461 -0.15 7.25 18.45
C PHE A 461 -1.56 7.05 17.88
N LYS A 462 -2.20 8.09 17.33
CA LYS A 462 -3.45 7.95 16.60
C LYS A 462 -3.16 7.51 15.17
N GLU A 463 -3.79 6.41 14.76
CA GLU A 463 -3.71 5.86 13.40
C GLU A 463 -4.66 6.61 12.47
N ASN A 464 -4.29 6.78 11.19
CA ASN A 464 -5.25 7.27 10.20
C ASN A 464 -6.40 6.26 10.02
N ARG A 465 -7.64 6.74 10.02
CA ARG A 465 -8.84 5.87 10.01
C ARG A 465 -8.89 4.94 8.80
N TYR A 466 -8.55 5.43 7.62
CA TYR A 466 -8.67 4.66 6.37
C TYR A 466 -7.56 3.63 6.25
N PHE A 467 -6.31 4.04 6.54
CA PHE A 467 -5.19 3.10 6.52
C PHE A 467 -5.31 2.07 7.65
N LYS A 468 -5.88 2.42 8.80
CA LYS A 468 -6.24 1.46 9.85
C LYS A 468 -7.27 0.44 9.36
N GLU A 469 -8.29 0.89 8.64
CA GLU A 469 -9.30 0.00 8.07
C GLU A 469 -8.69 -0.96 7.04
N VAL A 470 -7.83 -0.45 6.14
CA VAL A 470 -7.06 -1.28 5.21
C VAL A 470 -6.24 -2.33 5.94
N HIS A 471 -5.53 -1.94 7.00
CA HIS A 471 -4.77 -2.87 7.81
C HIS A 471 -5.65 -3.95 8.46
N LYS A 472 -6.81 -3.58 8.99
CA LYS A 472 -7.78 -4.54 9.56
C LYS A 472 -8.24 -5.53 8.49
N SER A 473 -8.62 -5.03 7.32
CA SER A 473 -9.06 -5.83 6.16
C SER A 473 -7.98 -6.80 5.69
N LEU A 474 -6.76 -6.31 5.45
CA LEU A 474 -5.64 -7.14 4.99
C LEU A 474 -5.24 -8.20 6.02
N ASN A 475 -5.24 -7.86 7.32
CA ASN A 475 -4.97 -8.84 8.37
C ASN A 475 -6.04 -9.94 8.42
N GLY A 476 -7.32 -9.59 8.25
CA GLY A 476 -8.40 -10.57 8.17
C GLY A 476 -8.26 -11.48 6.96
N LEU A 477 -7.94 -10.90 5.79
CA LEU A 477 -7.72 -11.63 4.55
C LEU A 477 -6.53 -12.61 4.66
N ILE A 478 -5.40 -12.16 5.21
CA ILE A 478 -4.23 -13.01 5.42
C ILE A 478 -4.58 -14.21 6.30
N ALA A 479 -5.27 -13.98 7.43
CA ALA A 479 -5.68 -15.06 8.33
C ALA A 479 -6.61 -16.07 7.64
N TYR A 480 -7.54 -15.60 6.81
CA TYR A 480 -8.42 -16.45 6.02
C TYR A 480 -7.64 -17.31 5.02
N LEU A 481 -6.73 -16.72 4.25
CA LEU A 481 -5.92 -17.44 3.26
C LEU A 481 -4.98 -18.46 3.93
N GLU A 482 -4.42 -18.13 5.09
CA GLU A 482 -3.63 -19.06 5.90
C GLU A 482 -4.47 -20.26 6.39
N SER A 483 -5.74 -20.03 6.76
CA SER A 483 -6.63 -21.12 7.20
C SER A 483 -7.00 -22.06 6.05
N GLN A 484 -7.30 -21.54 4.86
CA GLN A 484 -7.60 -22.36 3.69
C GLN A 484 -6.40 -23.21 3.26
N THR A 485 -5.19 -22.65 3.36
CA THR A 485 -3.96 -23.40 3.06
C THR A 485 -3.81 -24.61 3.99
N LYS A 486 -4.10 -24.44 5.29
CA LYS A 486 -4.06 -25.53 6.28
C LYS A 486 -5.15 -26.58 6.07
N GLU A 487 -6.34 -26.18 5.61
CA GLU A 487 -7.43 -27.13 5.31
C GLU A 487 -7.11 -27.98 4.06
N LEU A 488 -6.48 -27.39 3.04
CA LEU A 488 -5.97 -28.11 1.87
C LEU A 488 -4.86 -29.10 2.24
N GLU A 489 -3.99 -28.75 3.19
CA GLU A 489 -2.99 -29.67 3.75
C GLU A 489 -3.62 -30.79 4.61
N GLY A 490 -4.78 -30.54 5.23
CA GLY A 490 -5.47 -31.49 6.12
C GLY A 490 -6.41 -32.47 5.42
N THR A 491 -6.87 -32.17 4.21
CA THR A 491 -7.85 -32.98 3.45
C THR A 491 -7.21 -34.00 2.50
N GLY A 492 -5.87 -34.04 2.41
CA GLY A 492 -5.12 -35.07 1.71
C GLY A 492 -4.82 -36.33 2.54
N ARG A 493 -5.70 -36.70 3.47
CA ARG A 493 -5.59 -37.95 4.25
C ARG A 493 -6.40 -39.09 3.66
#